data_AF-A0A2H9MGM8-F1
#
_entry.id   AF-A0A2H9MGM8-F1
#
_cell.length_a   1.000
_cell.length_b   1.000
_cell.length_c   1.000
_cell.angle_alpha   90.00
_cell.angle_beta   90.00
_cell.angle_gamma   90.00
#
_symmetry.space_group_name_H-M   'P 1'
#
loop_
_entity.id
_entity.type
_entity.pdbx_description
1 polymer ?
#
loop_
_entity_poly.entity_id
_entity_poly.type
_entity_poly.pdbx_seq_one_letter_code
_entity_poly.pdbx_strand_id
1 'polypeptide(L)'
;QKVEGLMKKFFEFSNQTELNPVELAARAHYKFEKIHPFGDGNGRIGRLIMNYILWHNGYPMLIIEYKKRRSYYKALQRDEDGFVNYFLRRYLTVHKKRFA
;
A
#
# COMPACT_ATOMS: atom_id res chain seq x y z
N GLN A 1 10.50 -11.24 -16.49
CA GLN A 1 9.05 -11.51 -16.66
C GLN A 1 8.45 -10.31 -17.38
N LYS A 2 7.63 -10.48 -18.44
CA LYS A 2 6.93 -9.32 -19.04
C LYS A 2 6.04 -8.69 -17.96
N VAL A 3 6.12 -7.37 -17.76
CA VAL A 3 5.40 -6.59 -16.74
C VAL A 3 3.91 -6.99 -16.66
N GLU A 4 3.29 -7.25 -17.80
CA GLU A 4 1.93 -7.77 -17.95
C GLU A 4 1.62 -8.98 -17.06
N GLY A 5 2.48 -10.00 -17.03
CA GLY A 5 2.26 -11.21 -16.23
C GLY A 5 2.34 -10.96 -14.72
N LEU A 6 3.20 -10.02 -14.31
CA LEU A 6 3.27 -9.58 -12.91
C LEU A 6 2.04 -8.78 -12.53
N MET A 7 1.55 -7.91 -13.42
CA MET A 7 0.33 -7.15 -13.20
C MET A 7 -0.90 -8.05 -13.12
N LYS A 8 -0.99 -9.11 -13.92
CA LYS A 8 -2.07 -10.11 -13.79
C LYS A 8 -2.10 -10.74 -12.39
N LYS A 9 -0.96 -11.22 -11.91
CA LYS A 9 -0.82 -11.78 -10.55
C LYS A 9 -1.13 -10.75 -9.47
N PHE A 10 -0.75 -9.49 -9.69
CA PHE A 10 -1.06 -8.39 -8.79
C PHE A 10 -2.58 -8.17 -8.67
N PHE A 11 -3.33 -8.18 -9.77
CA PHE A 11 -4.79 -8.03 -9.73
C PHE A 11 -5.47 -9.24 -9.07
N GLU A 12 -5.01 -10.45 -9.34
CA GLU A 12 -5.48 -11.66 -8.65
C GLU A 12 -5.27 -11.55 -7.13
N PHE A 13 -4.10 -11.08 -6.70
CA PHE A 13 -3.79 -10.82 -5.29
C PHE A 13 -4.67 -9.70 -4.68
N SER A 14 -4.85 -8.58 -5.37
CA SER A 14 -5.56 -7.42 -4.81
C SER A 14 -7.05 -7.65 -4.61
N ASN A 15 -7.62 -8.70 -5.22
CA ASN A 15 -9.02 -9.09 -5.09
C ASN A 15 -9.25 -10.16 -4.00
N GLN A 16 -8.22 -10.56 -3.25
CA GLN A 16 -8.35 -11.50 -2.15
C GLN A 16 -9.10 -10.86 -0.96
N THR A 17 -10.05 -11.59 -0.38
CA THR A 17 -10.90 -11.11 0.74
C THR A 17 -10.48 -11.66 2.10
N GLU A 18 -9.46 -12.51 2.15
CA GLU A 18 -9.01 -13.21 3.37
C GLU A 18 -8.12 -12.35 4.27
N LEU A 19 -7.48 -11.32 3.69
CA LEU A 19 -6.61 -10.40 4.42
C LEU A 19 -7.40 -9.26 5.06
N ASN A 20 -6.92 -8.78 6.21
CA ASN A 20 -7.40 -7.53 6.76
C ASN A 20 -7.22 -6.39 5.73
N PRO A 21 -8.22 -5.52 5.48
CA PRO A 21 -8.12 -4.51 4.43
C PRO A 21 -6.94 -3.53 4.55
N VAL A 22 -6.50 -3.24 5.79
CA VAL A 22 -5.35 -2.37 6.03
C VAL A 22 -4.04 -3.07 5.63
N GLU A 23 -3.93 -4.37 5.91
CA GLU A 23 -2.80 -5.18 5.48
C GLU A 23 -2.81 -5.38 3.96
N LEU A 24 -3.97 -5.68 3.38
CA LEU A 24 -4.14 -5.82 1.93
C LEU A 24 -3.70 -4.54 1.20
N ALA A 25 -4.14 -3.37 1.67
CA ALA A 25 -3.74 -2.08 1.11
C ALA A 25 -2.21 -1.87 1.16
N ALA A 26 -1.57 -2.23 2.28
CA ALA A 26 -0.13 -2.11 2.44
C ALA A 26 0.65 -3.04 1.49
N ARG A 27 0.26 -4.31 1.44
CA ARG A 27 0.89 -5.33 0.58
C ARG A 27 0.67 -5.01 -0.90
N ALA A 28 -0.53 -4.61 -1.29
CA ALA A 28 -0.83 -4.20 -2.66
C ALA A 28 0.02 -3.00 -3.08
N HIS A 29 0.13 -1.99 -2.22
CA HIS A 29 1.02 -0.86 -2.47
C HIS A 29 2.47 -1.31 -2.69
N TYR A 30 3.02 -2.12 -1.78
CA TYR A 30 4.39 -2.61 -1.88
C TYR A 30 4.63 -3.40 -3.17
N LYS A 31 3.76 -4.35 -3.49
CA LYS A 31 3.88 -5.20 -4.69
C LYS A 31 3.78 -4.36 -5.96
N PHE A 32 2.86 -3.39 -6.03
CA PHE A 32 2.74 -2.49 -7.18
C PHE A 32 4.01 -1.65 -7.39
N GLU A 33 4.54 -1.03 -6.33
CA GLU A 33 5.79 -0.24 -6.41
C GLU A 33 6.98 -1.08 -6.86
N LYS A 34 7.03 -2.38 -6.49
CA LYS A 34 8.07 -3.32 -6.92
C LYS A 34 7.93 -3.77 -8.38
N ILE A 35 6.71 -3.91 -8.88
CA ILE A 35 6.47 -4.21 -10.31
C ILE A 35 6.87 -3.01 -11.18
N HIS A 36 6.60 -1.79 -10.70
CA HIS A 36 6.95 -0.53 -11.34
C HIS A 36 6.56 -0.47 -12.84
N PRO A 37 5.27 -0.67 -13.18
CA PRO A 37 4.84 -0.95 -14.55
C PRO A 37 4.89 0.25 -15.51
N PHE A 38 4.96 1.48 -15.01
CA PHE A 38 4.92 2.70 -15.82
C PHE A 38 6.28 3.41 -15.86
N GLY A 39 6.50 4.25 -16.88
CA GLY A 39 7.73 5.06 -16.98
C GLY A 39 7.82 6.18 -15.92
N ASP A 40 6.67 6.71 -15.49
CA ASP A 40 6.53 7.64 -14.37
C ASP A 40 5.16 7.43 -13.72
N GLY A 41 4.98 7.93 -12.50
CA GLY A 41 3.69 7.97 -11.82
C GLY A 41 3.42 6.78 -10.91
N ASN A 42 4.30 5.76 -10.86
CA ASN A 42 4.13 4.56 -10.03
C ASN A 42 3.83 4.94 -8.58
N GLY A 43 4.66 5.78 -7.96
CA GLY A 43 4.43 6.29 -6.61
C GLY A 43 3.03 6.87 -6.36
N ARG A 44 2.49 7.62 -7.34
CA ARG A 44 1.16 8.25 -7.26
C ARG A 44 0.07 7.21 -7.38
N ILE A 45 0.16 6.35 -8.40
CA ILE A 45 -0.80 5.28 -8.66
C ILE A 45 -0.81 4.27 -7.52
N GLY A 46 0.34 3.86 -7.00
CA GLY A 46 0.45 2.96 -5.86
C GLY A 46 -0.27 3.51 -4.63
N ARG A 47 -0.15 4.80 -4.34
CA ARG A 47 -0.88 5.43 -3.22
C ARG A 47 -2.38 5.55 -3.48
N LEU A 48 -2.79 5.73 -4.73
CA LEU A 48 -4.20 5.72 -5.12
C LEU A 48 -4.80 4.32 -4.95
N ILE A 49 -4.12 3.27 -5.41
CA ILE A 49 -4.53 1.87 -5.22
C ILE A 49 -4.67 1.54 -3.73
N MET A 50 -3.67 1.90 -2.94
CA MET A 50 -3.68 1.73 -1.48
C MET A 50 -4.93 2.36 -0.85
N ASN A 51 -5.22 3.62 -1.19
CA ASN A 51 -6.38 4.32 -0.65
C ASN A 51 -7.72 3.82 -1.22
N TYR A 52 -7.74 3.34 -2.46
CA TYR A 52 -8.91 2.70 -3.05
C TYR A 52 -9.27 1.44 -2.26
N ILE A 53 -8.31 0.58 -1.94
CA ILE A 53 -8.55 -0.64 -1.14
C ILE A 53 -9.10 -0.28 0.24
N LEU A 54 -8.50 0.71 0.92
CA LEU A 54 -8.99 1.17 2.22
C LEU A 54 -10.43 1.69 2.11
N TRP A 55 -10.68 2.63 1.20
CA TRP A 55 -11.98 3.26 1.04
C TRP A 55 -13.07 2.26 0.63
N HIS A 56 -12.78 1.37 -0.32
CA HIS A 56 -13.71 0.35 -0.80
C HIS A 56 -14.16 -0.61 0.32
N ASN A 57 -13.28 -0.86 1.30
CA ASN A 57 -13.59 -1.70 2.46
C ASN A 57 -14.11 -0.91 3.67
N GLY A 58 -14.46 0.38 3.52
CA GLY A 58 -14.99 1.22 4.60
C GLY A 58 -13.94 1.74 5.60
N TYR A 59 -12.65 1.61 5.29
CA TYR A 59 -11.55 2.10 6.12
C TYR A 59 -11.18 3.55 5.76
N PRO A 60 -10.84 4.39 6.77
CA PRO A 60 -10.24 5.69 6.53
C PRO A 60 -9.02 5.62 5.60
N MET A 61 -8.92 6.55 4.66
CA MET A 61 -7.75 6.68 3.81
C MET A 61 -6.53 7.17 4.60
N LEU A 62 -5.34 6.77 4.17
CA LEU A 62 -4.07 7.21 4.75
C LEU A 62 -3.35 8.19 3.83
N ILE A 63 -3.04 9.37 4.35
CA ILE A 63 -2.21 10.35 3.65
C ILE A 63 -0.75 10.19 4.08
N ILE A 64 0.12 9.86 3.12
CA ILE A 64 1.57 9.89 3.32
C ILE A 64 2.04 11.33 3.13
N GLU A 65 2.14 12.06 4.24
CA GLU A 65 2.58 13.46 4.24
C GLU A 65 3.97 13.63 3.63
N TYR A 66 4.16 14.67 2.84
CA TYR A 66 5.45 15.01 2.23
C TYR A 66 6.58 15.14 3.26
N LYS A 67 6.29 15.74 4.43
CA LYS A 67 7.23 15.88 5.55
C LYS A 67 7.74 14.53 6.08
N LYS A 68 7.02 13.43 5.85
CA LYS A 68 7.35 12.07 6.28
C LYS A 68 7.82 11.17 5.13
N ARG A 69 8.03 11.71 3.92
CA ARG A 69 8.46 10.94 2.74
C ARG A 69 9.71 10.10 2.97
N ARG A 70 10.67 10.61 3.76
CA ARG A 70 11.94 9.91 4.02
C ARG A 70 11.72 8.59 4.76
N SER A 71 10.83 8.56 5.75
CA SER A 71 10.54 7.33 6.49
C SER A 71 9.74 6.35 5.64
N TYR A 72 8.83 6.85 4.81
CA TYR A 72 8.10 6.05 3.85
C TYR A 72 9.01 5.38 2.82
N TYR A 73 9.91 6.12 2.17
CA TYR A 73 10.87 5.52 1.23
C TYR A 73 11.83 4.55 1.92
N LYS A 74 12.28 4.85 3.14
CA LYS A 74 13.10 3.91 3.94
C LYS A 74 12.33 2.62 4.26
N ALA A 75 11.01 2.69 4.46
CA ALA A 75 10.19 1.52 4.67
C ALA A 75 10.02 0.70 3.38
N LEU A 76 9.84 1.34 2.22
CA LEU A 76 9.76 0.67 0.91
C LEU A 76 11.04 -0.08 0.51
N GLN A 77 12.19 0.34 1.04
CA GLN A 77 13.47 -0.35 0.85
C GLN A 77 13.58 -1.65 1.66
N ARG A 78 12.70 -1.89 2.63
CA ARG A 78 12.65 -3.14 3.39
C ARG A 78 12.00 -4.25 2.56
N ASP A 79 11.94 -5.44 3.13
CA ASP A 79 11.06 -6.51 2.67
C ASP A 79 9.57 -6.12 2.83
N GLU A 80 8.69 -6.96 2.26
CA GLU A 80 7.26 -6.71 2.26
C GLU A 80 6.71 -6.58 3.68
N ASP A 81 7.06 -7.50 4.58
CA ASP A 81 6.59 -7.49 5.96
C ASP A 81 7.16 -6.29 6.75
N GLY A 82 8.39 -5.87 6.49
CA GLY A 82 8.96 -4.66 7.05
C GLY A 82 8.23 -3.39 6.63
N PHE A 83 7.71 -3.34 5.40
CA PHE A 83 6.85 -2.25 4.92
C PHE A 83 5.46 -2.32 5.55
N VAL A 84 4.82 -3.50 5.57
CA VAL A 84 3.51 -3.72 6.18
C VAL A 84 3.51 -3.30 7.65
N ASN A 85 4.52 -3.70 8.42
CA ASN A 85 4.67 -3.31 9.81
C ASN A 85 4.81 -1.79 10.00
N TYR A 86 5.56 -1.10 9.13
CA TYR A 86 5.64 0.36 9.13
C TYR A 86 4.27 0.98 8.84
N PHE A 87 3.57 0.45 7.84
CA PHE A 87 2.27 0.93 7.41
C PHE A 87 1.23 0.81 8.52
N LEU A 88 1.08 -0.38 9.12
CA LEU A 88 0.12 -0.65 10.19
C LEU A 88 0.35 0.27 11.39
N ARG A 89 1.60 0.43 11.84
CA ARG A 89 1.94 1.36 12.95
C ARG A 89 1.53 2.79 12.62
N ARG A 90 1.80 3.24 11.40
CA ARG A 90 1.45 4.60 10.95
C ARG A 90 -0.07 4.76 10.85
N TYR A 91 -0.76 3.78 10.29
CA TYR A 91 -2.21 3.77 10.14
C TYR A 91 -2.91 3.87 11.50
N LEU A 92 -2.53 3.00 12.45
CA LEU A 92 -3.06 3.03 13.82
C LEU A 92 -2.74 4.35 14.54
N THR A 93 -1.55 4.92 14.33
CA THR A 93 -1.18 6.21 14.93
C THR A 93 -2.05 7.36 14.41
N VAL A 94 -2.28 7.42 13.09
CA VAL A 94 -3.06 8.49 12.46
C VAL A 94 -4.54 8.38 12.83
N HIS A 95 -5.07 7.17 12.91
CA HIS A 95 -6.50 6.92 13.14
C HIS A 95 -6.83 6.50 14.58
N LYS A 96 -5.89 6.66 15.54
CA LYS A 96 -6.02 6.22 16.94
C LYS A 96 -7.32 6.68 17.61
N LYS A 97 -7.74 7.93 17.37
CA LYS A 97 -8.97 8.52 17.95
C LYS A 97 -10.27 7.98 17.35
N ARG A 98 -10.21 7.26 16.23
CA ARG A 98 -11.37 6.70 15.53
C ARG A 98 -11.57 5.22 15.83
N PHE A 99 -10.57 4.59 16.46
CA PHE A 99 -10.59 3.20 16.94
C PHE A 99 -10.60 3.09 18.47
N ALA A 100 -10.65 4.24 19.17
CA ALA A 100 -10.90 4.35 20.60
C ALA A 100 -12.34 4.83 20.78
#